data_AF-A0A1B1TLL1-F1
#
_entry.id   AF-A0A1B1TLL1-F1
#
_cell.length_a   1.000
_cell.length_b   1.000
_cell.length_c   1.000
_cell.angle_alpha   90.00
_cell.angle_beta   90.00
_cell.angle_gamma   90.00
#
_symmetry.space_group_name_H-M   'P 1'
#
loop_
_entity.id
_entity.type
_entity.pdbx_description
1 polymer ?
#
loop_
_entity_poly.entity_id
_entity_poly.type
_entity_poly.pdbx_seq_one_letter_code
_entity_poly.pdbx_strand_id
1 'polypeptide(L)'
;MNANNTPRVGRIAHAEYQDVLGQTHTEYKDAKGNIYTEYIDAQGKVHTYDSSYGNGHFAAAGRESRAGANGLLVGLLVSCIGIVALGTFYVVTRPEKIEPLPPVVNVETPETEPAPVERVVEKPSVTIVPITQPAVQPTPQPAANPVAPQQPTDVNVTVKNSQPNPAVTTPQTPTITDSSLKTAITKKFQESLPNNQLNVTVDSGEVKVTGTVVSQEQLQRISPLLNSITGITKVTNNATVAP
;
A
#
# COMPACT_ATOMS: atom_id res chain seq x y z
N MET A 1 2.67 -30.63 -26.73
CA MET A 1 2.30 -31.24 -25.44
C MET A 1 3.51 -31.97 -24.90
N ASN A 2 4.06 -31.51 -23.77
CA ASN A 2 5.26 -32.08 -23.20
C ASN A 2 4.87 -33.34 -22.40
N ALA A 3 5.31 -34.52 -22.83
CA ALA A 3 4.85 -35.82 -22.32
C ALA A 3 5.29 -36.15 -20.88
N ASN A 4 6.04 -35.24 -20.24
CA ASN A 4 6.56 -35.42 -18.89
C ASN A 4 5.70 -34.77 -17.79
N ASN A 5 4.59 -34.10 -18.14
CA ASN A 5 3.68 -33.55 -17.14
C ASN A 5 2.60 -34.57 -16.77
N THR A 6 3.01 -35.76 -16.34
CA THR A 6 2.08 -36.73 -15.77
C THR A 6 1.67 -36.19 -14.40
N PRO A 7 0.41 -35.78 -14.19
CA PRO A 7 -0.02 -35.28 -12.90
C PRO A 7 0.27 -36.37 -11.87
N ARG A 8 1.13 -36.07 -10.88
CA ARG A 8 1.42 -37.01 -9.80
C ARG A 8 0.09 -37.30 -9.12
N VAL A 9 -0.35 -38.55 -9.25
CA VAL A 9 -1.64 -39.04 -8.76
C VAL A 9 -1.82 -38.62 -7.29
N GLY A 10 -2.83 -37.79 -7.02
CA GLY A 10 -3.16 -37.32 -5.67
C GLY A 10 -2.87 -35.84 -5.37
N ARG A 11 -2.39 -35.06 -6.34
CA ARG A 11 -2.26 -33.60 -6.21
C ARG A 11 -3.40 -32.88 -6.93
N ILE A 12 -4.06 -31.95 -6.25
CA ILE A 12 -5.09 -31.08 -6.85
C ILE A 12 -4.47 -29.69 -7.00
N ALA A 13 -4.50 -29.13 -8.22
CA ALA A 13 -4.07 -27.75 -8.45
C ALA A 13 -4.94 -26.80 -7.61
N HIS A 14 -4.28 -25.98 -6.81
CA HIS A 14 -4.90 -25.06 -5.88
C HIS A 14 -4.92 -23.63 -6.42
N ALA A 15 -3.81 -23.17 -6.99
CA ALA A 15 -3.66 -21.84 -7.54
C ALA A 15 -2.64 -21.83 -8.69
N GLU A 16 -2.80 -20.88 -9.60
CA GLU A 16 -1.82 -20.57 -10.64
C GLU A 16 -1.57 -19.06 -10.63
N TYR A 17 -0.32 -18.65 -10.64
CA TYR A 17 0.06 -17.23 -10.66
C TYR A 17 1.33 -17.00 -11.49
N GLN A 18 1.49 -15.78 -12.00
CA GLN A 18 2.73 -15.36 -12.65
C GLN A 18 3.54 -14.48 -11.69
N ASP A 19 4.84 -14.72 -11.61
CA ASP A 19 5.73 -13.86 -10.85
C ASP A 19 6.11 -12.59 -11.63
N VAL A 20 6.93 -11.73 -11.01
CA VAL A 20 7.42 -10.48 -11.60
C VAL A 20 8.33 -10.70 -12.83
N LEU A 21 8.80 -11.93 -13.04
CA LEU A 21 9.59 -12.34 -14.19
C LEU A 21 8.73 -12.97 -15.28
N GLY A 22 7.40 -13.02 -15.08
CA GLY A 22 6.45 -13.64 -16.01
C GLY A 22 6.47 -15.17 -16.00
N GLN A 23 7.12 -15.80 -15.01
CA GLN A 23 7.11 -17.27 -14.90
C GLN A 23 5.82 -17.72 -14.24
N THR A 24 5.14 -18.68 -14.87
CA THR A 24 3.94 -19.31 -14.30
C THR A 24 4.33 -20.31 -13.22
N HIS A 25 3.77 -20.13 -12.03
CA HIS A 25 3.84 -21.03 -10.90
C HIS A 25 2.49 -21.71 -10.73
N THR A 26 2.50 -23.02 -10.48
CA THR A 26 1.32 -23.79 -10.11
C THR A 26 1.50 -24.35 -8.71
N GLU A 27 0.59 -23.99 -7.81
CA GLU A 27 0.51 -24.55 -6.48
C GLU A 27 -0.42 -25.76 -6.46
N TYR A 28 0.04 -26.83 -5.83
CA TYR A 28 -0.71 -28.06 -5.64
C TYR A 28 -0.88 -28.32 -4.16
N LYS A 29 -2.06 -28.81 -3.78
CA LYS A 29 -2.31 -29.32 -2.44
C LYS A 29 -2.52 -30.82 -2.50
N ASP A 30 -1.80 -31.57 -1.66
CA ASP A 30 -2.04 -33.00 -1.51
C ASP A 30 -3.16 -33.29 -0.50
N ALA A 31 -3.57 -34.56 -0.41
CA ALA A 31 -4.59 -35.00 0.54
C ALA A 31 -4.19 -34.82 2.03
N LYS A 32 -2.90 -34.62 2.33
CA LYS A 32 -2.38 -34.36 3.68
C LYS A 32 -2.32 -32.86 4.00
N GLY A 33 -2.64 -32.01 3.04
CA GLY A 33 -2.63 -30.57 3.18
C GLY A 33 -1.28 -29.90 2.90
N ASN A 34 -0.27 -30.65 2.45
CA ASN A 34 1.02 -30.07 2.06
C ASN A 34 0.88 -29.30 0.74
N ILE A 35 1.56 -28.16 0.64
CA ILE A 35 1.55 -27.30 -0.54
C ILE A 35 2.86 -27.47 -1.30
N TYR A 36 2.76 -27.76 -2.59
CA TYR A 36 3.88 -27.86 -3.51
C TYR A 36 3.77 -26.76 -4.55
N THR A 37 4.83 -26.00 -4.75
CA THR A 37 4.88 -25.02 -5.85
C THR A 37 5.76 -25.58 -6.95
N GLU A 38 5.24 -25.64 -8.17
CA GLU A 38 6.00 -26.04 -9.35
C GLU A 38 6.05 -24.88 -10.34
N TYR A 39 7.21 -24.68 -10.97
CA TYR A 39 7.33 -23.79 -12.12
C TYR A 39 8.15 -24.45 -13.22
N ILE A 40 7.95 -24.00 -14.45
CA ILE A 40 8.68 -24.47 -15.63
C ILE A 40 9.65 -23.37 -16.05
N ASP A 41 10.94 -23.67 -16.07
CA ASP A 41 11.95 -22.69 -16.53
C ASP A 41 11.94 -22.53 -18.07
N ALA A 42 12.75 -21.59 -18.56
CA ALA A 42 12.87 -21.32 -20.00
C ALA A 42 13.39 -22.53 -20.80
N GLN A 43 14.03 -23.49 -20.14
CA GLN A 43 14.54 -24.73 -20.72
C GLN A 43 13.49 -25.86 -20.68
N GLY A 44 12.27 -25.58 -20.18
CA GLY A 44 11.21 -26.56 -20.07
C GLY A 44 11.39 -27.55 -18.91
N LYS A 45 12.34 -27.30 -18.00
CA LYS A 45 12.58 -28.13 -16.82
C LYS A 45 11.64 -27.69 -15.70
N VAL A 46 10.92 -28.66 -15.13
CA VAL A 46 10.06 -28.44 -13.97
C VAL A 46 10.93 -28.37 -12.73
N HIS A 47 10.80 -27.30 -11.96
CA HIS A 47 11.35 -27.16 -10.62
C HIS A 47 10.22 -27.28 -9.61
N THR A 48 10.39 -28.12 -8.61
CA THR A 48 9.42 -28.32 -7.54
C THR A 48 10.03 -27.86 -6.22
N TYR A 49 9.31 -26.99 -5.52
CA TYR A 49 9.66 -26.52 -4.19
C TYR A 49 8.65 -27.09 -3.21
N ASP A 50 9.17 -27.74 -2.17
CA ASP A 50 8.38 -28.11 -1.00
C ASP A 50 8.30 -26.88 -0.10
N SER A 51 7.16 -26.17 -0.15
CA SER A 51 6.92 -25.05 0.74
C SER A 51 6.42 -25.61 2.07
N SER A 52 7.35 -25.90 2.97
CA SER A 52 7.04 -26.26 4.36
C SER A 52 6.49 -25.09 5.20
N TYR A 53 6.20 -23.94 4.57
CA TYR A 53 5.55 -22.80 5.20
C TYR A 53 4.08 -23.15 5.54
N GLY A 54 3.88 -23.73 6.70
CA GLY A 54 2.62 -23.58 7.43
C GLY A 54 1.74 -24.81 7.54
N ASN A 55 2.30 -25.98 7.87
CA ASN A 55 1.48 -27.06 8.47
C ASN A 55 1.18 -26.82 9.97
N GLY A 56 1.38 -25.60 10.48
CA GLY A 56 1.29 -25.28 11.91
C GLY A 56 0.19 -24.29 12.33
N HIS A 57 -0.50 -23.57 11.44
CA HIS A 57 -1.45 -22.54 11.92
C HIS A 57 -2.74 -22.31 11.12
N PHE A 58 -2.97 -23.03 10.01
CA PHE A 58 -4.23 -22.94 9.26
C PHE A 58 -4.97 -24.29 9.10
N ALA A 59 -4.50 -25.35 9.76
CA ALA A 59 -5.18 -26.62 9.74
C ALA A 59 -6.37 -26.64 10.72
N ALA A 60 -7.57 -26.72 10.14
CA ALA A 60 -8.84 -27.12 10.76
C ALA A 60 -9.56 -26.11 11.67
N ALA A 61 -10.05 -25.01 11.08
CA ALA A 61 -11.43 -24.62 11.38
C ALA A 61 -12.34 -25.34 10.37
N GLY A 62 -12.74 -26.54 10.76
CA GLY A 62 -13.79 -27.29 10.09
C GLY A 62 -15.06 -26.47 9.97
N ARG A 63 -15.80 -26.77 8.92
CA ARG A 63 -17.16 -26.28 8.66
C ARG A 63 -18.07 -26.63 9.84
N GLU A 64 -18.20 -25.75 10.83
CA GLU A 64 -19.37 -25.59 11.71
C GLU A 64 -19.09 -24.42 12.67
N SER A 65 -20.06 -23.52 12.82
CA SER A 65 -20.06 -22.32 13.70
C SER A 65 -19.59 -20.99 13.09
N ARG A 66 -20.46 -20.42 12.24
CA ARG A 66 -20.59 -18.97 12.04
C ARG A 66 -21.05 -18.30 13.36
N ALA A 67 -20.12 -18.02 14.28
CA ALA A 67 -20.39 -17.16 15.45
C ALA A 67 -19.15 -16.57 16.15
N GLY A 68 -17.94 -17.10 15.95
CA GLY A 68 -16.80 -16.77 16.84
C GLY A 68 -15.78 -15.72 16.36
N ALA A 69 -15.60 -15.52 15.05
CA ALA A 69 -14.43 -14.79 14.54
C ALA A 69 -14.52 -13.26 14.63
N ASN A 70 -15.74 -12.69 14.69
CA ASN A 70 -15.91 -11.27 15.01
C ASN A 70 -15.69 -11.00 16.51
N GLY A 71 -15.73 -12.03 17.37
CA GLY A 71 -15.63 -11.86 18.83
C GLY A 71 -14.22 -11.54 19.32
N LEU A 72 -13.17 -12.02 18.65
CA LEU A 72 -11.79 -11.78 19.12
C LEU A 72 -11.29 -10.37 18.75
N LEU A 73 -11.59 -9.90 17.53
CA LEU A 73 -11.24 -8.53 17.12
C LEU A 73 -12.11 -7.48 17.84
N VAL A 74 -13.40 -7.75 18.04
CA VAL A 74 -14.29 -6.90 18.85
C VAL A 74 -13.89 -6.97 20.33
N GLY A 75 -13.48 -8.13 20.85
CA GLY A 75 -12.98 -8.28 22.23
C GLY A 75 -11.71 -7.46 22.47
N LEU A 76 -10.77 -7.46 21.52
CA LEU A 76 -9.56 -6.63 21.60
C LEU A 76 -9.88 -5.12 21.51
N LEU A 77 -10.81 -4.74 20.63
CA LEU A 77 -11.25 -3.34 20.49
C LEU A 77 -12.01 -2.82 21.72
N VAL A 78 -12.91 -3.63 22.30
CA VAL A 78 -13.66 -3.28 23.52
C VAL A 78 -12.74 -3.22 24.75
N SER A 79 -11.75 -4.12 24.84
CA SER A 79 -10.72 -4.08 25.89
C SER A 79 -9.90 -2.78 25.86
N CYS A 80 -9.53 -2.28 24.67
CA CYS A 80 -8.79 -1.02 24.55
C CYS A 80 -9.61 0.21 24.96
N ILE A 81 -10.93 0.21 24.73
CA ILE A 81 -11.79 1.35 25.12
C ILE A 81 -11.97 1.41 26.64
N GLY A 82 -12.01 0.26 27.34
CA GLY A 82 -12.11 0.22 28.81
C GLY A 82 -10.92 0.83 29.54
N ILE A 83 -9.70 0.65 29.01
CA ILE A 83 -8.48 1.20 29.62
C ILE A 83 -8.40 2.72 29.42
N VAL A 84 -8.87 3.25 28.28
CA VAL A 84 -8.85 4.70 28.02
C VAL A 84 -9.84 5.45 28.90
N ALA A 85 -11.02 4.87 29.19
CA ALA A 85 -12.03 5.52 30.04
C ALA A 85 -11.60 5.62 31.53
N LEU A 86 -10.87 4.64 32.06
CA LEU A 86 -10.33 4.70 33.42
C LEU A 86 -9.14 5.66 33.54
N GLY A 87 -8.30 5.74 32.50
CA GLY A 87 -7.14 6.64 32.46
C GLY A 87 -7.54 8.13 32.46
N THR A 88 -8.58 8.51 31.71
CA THR A 88 -9.04 9.90 31.67
C THR A 88 -9.69 10.34 32.98
N PHE A 89 -10.43 9.46 33.65
CA PHE A 89 -11.02 9.77 34.96
C PHE A 89 -9.94 10.00 36.03
N TYR A 90 -8.86 9.20 36.01
CA TYR A 90 -7.76 9.32 36.96
C TYR A 90 -6.93 10.62 36.82
N VAL A 91 -6.91 11.23 35.63
CA VAL A 91 -6.24 12.52 35.41
C VAL A 91 -7.11 13.69 35.87
N VAL A 92 -8.43 13.62 35.67
CA VAL A 92 -9.35 14.70 36.05
C VAL A 92 -9.61 14.76 37.56
N THR A 93 -9.53 13.63 38.27
CA THR A 93 -9.78 13.62 39.73
C THR A 93 -8.52 13.80 40.58
N ARG A 94 -7.34 14.12 40.01
CA ARG A 94 -6.20 14.48 40.87
C ARG A 94 -6.49 15.86 41.48
N PRO A 95 -6.64 15.97 42.81
CA PRO A 95 -6.65 17.28 43.43
C PRO A 95 -5.27 17.89 43.20
N GLU A 96 -5.20 18.91 42.35
CA GLU A 96 -3.98 19.72 42.24
C GLU A 96 -3.69 20.28 43.62
N LYS A 97 -2.54 19.87 44.16
CA LYS A 97 -1.98 20.46 45.37
C LYS A 97 -1.54 21.87 44.97
N ILE A 98 -2.40 22.85 45.20
CA ILE A 98 -2.07 24.26 45.00
C ILE A 98 -0.97 24.58 46.01
N GLU A 99 0.27 24.60 45.54
CA GLU A 99 1.37 25.14 46.34
C GLU A 99 1.13 26.66 46.49
N PRO A 100 1.20 27.18 47.73
CA PRO A 100 1.01 28.61 47.95
C PRO A 100 2.11 29.36 47.19
N LEU A 101 1.69 30.23 46.27
CA LEU A 101 2.62 31.09 45.55
C LEU A 101 3.46 31.89 46.56
N PRO A 102 4.78 31.99 46.34
CA PRO A 102 5.62 32.82 47.19
C PRO A 102 5.13 34.28 47.14
N PRO A 103 5.28 35.04 48.24
CA PRO A 103 4.89 36.44 48.27
C PRO A 103 5.60 37.22 47.17
N VAL A 104 4.83 37.95 46.37
CA VAL A 104 5.33 38.85 45.34
C VAL A 104 6.14 39.95 46.02
N VAL A 105 7.45 39.85 45.93
CA VAL A 105 8.36 40.94 46.29
C VAL A 105 8.33 41.93 45.14
N ASN A 106 7.70 43.08 45.37
CA ASN A 106 7.76 44.22 44.46
C ASN A 106 9.22 44.71 44.39
N VAL A 107 9.94 44.24 43.37
CA VAL A 107 11.25 44.80 43.02
C VAL A 107 10.99 45.98 42.10
N GLU A 108 11.27 47.18 42.59
CA GLU A 108 11.26 48.41 41.81
C GLU A 108 12.07 48.22 40.53
N THR A 109 11.40 48.43 39.40
CA THR A 109 11.98 48.31 38.07
C THR A 109 12.97 49.47 37.88
N PRO A 110 14.26 49.23 37.65
CA PRO A 110 15.17 50.30 37.28
C PRO A 110 14.75 50.86 35.91
N GLU A 111 14.65 52.18 35.86
CA GLU A 111 14.35 52.98 34.69
C GLU A 111 15.39 52.73 33.60
N THR A 112 15.01 52.00 32.56
CA THR A 112 15.89 51.66 31.43
C THR A 112 16.06 52.85 30.50
N GLU A 113 17.31 53.25 30.38
CA GLU A 113 17.93 54.18 29.42
C GLU A 113 17.41 54.01 27.97
N PRO A 114 17.23 55.09 27.20
CA PRO A 114 16.70 55.03 25.84
C PRO A 114 17.65 54.29 24.89
N ALA A 115 17.12 53.25 24.24
CA ALA A 115 17.84 52.40 23.29
C ALA A 115 18.31 53.17 22.02
N PRO A 116 19.42 52.74 21.38
CA PRO A 116 19.96 53.38 20.18
C PRO A 116 19.09 53.07 18.95
N VAL A 117 18.92 54.10 18.13
CA VAL A 117 18.16 54.07 16.88
C VAL A 117 18.76 53.04 15.91
N GLU A 118 18.03 51.95 15.66
CA GLU A 118 18.42 50.91 14.71
C GLU A 118 18.31 51.43 13.27
N ARG A 119 19.44 51.49 12.56
CA ARG A 119 19.49 51.87 11.14
C ARG A 119 18.80 50.79 10.30
N VAL A 120 17.74 51.19 9.61
CA VAL A 120 17.09 50.41 8.54
C VAL A 120 18.12 50.15 7.43
N VAL A 121 18.63 48.92 7.36
CA VAL A 121 19.40 48.43 6.22
C VAL A 121 18.41 48.00 5.14
N GLU A 122 18.27 48.84 4.11
CA GLU A 122 17.50 48.52 2.91
C GLU A 122 18.04 47.25 2.25
N LYS A 123 17.17 46.25 2.12
CA LYS A 123 17.45 44.98 1.45
C LYS A 123 17.53 45.24 -0.07
N PRO A 124 18.61 44.82 -0.76
CA PRO A 124 18.72 45.03 -2.20
C PRO A 124 17.64 44.22 -2.95
N SER A 125 16.83 44.91 -3.73
CA SER A 125 15.91 44.32 -4.70
C SER A 125 16.71 43.68 -5.83
N VAL A 126 16.66 42.35 -5.94
CA VAL A 126 17.28 41.60 -7.03
C VAL A 126 16.34 41.66 -8.24
N THR A 127 16.72 42.45 -9.25
CA THR A 127 16.08 42.47 -10.56
C THR A 127 16.46 41.20 -11.31
N ILE A 128 15.48 40.30 -11.50
CA ILE A 128 15.66 39.06 -12.27
C ILE A 128 15.60 39.43 -13.75
N VAL A 129 16.76 39.37 -14.41
CA VAL A 129 16.89 39.53 -15.86
C VAL A 129 16.39 38.23 -16.53
N PRO A 130 15.47 38.28 -17.50
CA PRO A 130 15.03 37.09 -18.21
C PRO A 130 16.19 36.53 -19.05
N ILE A 131 16.68 35.35 -18.66
CA ILE A 131 17.64 34.58 -19.45
C ILE A 131 16.93 33.95 -20.65
N THR A 132 17.43 34.25 -21.84
CA THR A 132 16.97 33.67 -23.10
C THR A 132 17.30 32.18 -23.12
N GLN A 133 16.28 31.33 -23.07
CA GLN A 133 16.40 29.88 -23.09
C GLN A 133 16.96 29.44 -24.46
N PRO A 134 18.09 28.70 -24.52
CA PRO A 134 18.62 28.18 -25.77
C PRO A 134 17.60 27.26 -26.43
N ALA A 135 17.36 27.43 -27.73
CA ALA A 135 16.50 26.57 -28.51
C ALA A 135 16.97 25.11 -28.38
N VAL A 136 16.10 24.25 -27.84
CA VAL A 136 16.35 22.83 -27.68
C VAL A 136 16.47 22.21 -29.08
N GLN A 137 17.67 21.75 -29.41
CA GLN A 137 17.96 21.07 -30.66
C GLN A 137 17.22 19.72 -30.66
N PRO A 138 16.42 19.38 -31.70
CA PRO A 138 15.69 18.13 -31.74
C PRO A 138 16.68 16.95 -31.74
N THR A 139 16.58 16.10 -30.73
CA THR A 139 17.32 14.85 -30.66
C THR A 139 16.96 13.94 -31.84
N PRO A 140 17.96 13.33 -32.52
CA PRO A 140 17.71 12.39 -33.59
C PRO A 140 16.93 11.17 -33.08
N GLN A 141 15.82 10.90 -33.78
CA GLN A 141 14.93 9.77 -33.59
C GLN A 141 15.71 8.45 -33.73
N PRO A 142 15.69 7.54 -32.72
CA PRO A 142 16.30 6.23 -32.83
C PRO A 142 15.69 5.44 -33.99
N ALA A 143 16.55 4.86 -34.82
CA ALA A 143 16.16 3.99 -35.92
C ALA A 143 15.32 2.82 -35.39
N ALA A 144 14.18 2.58 -36.05
CA ALA A 144 13.30 1.46 -35.77
C ALA A 144 14.06 0.13 -35.95
N ASN A 145 14.14 -0.66 -34.88
CA ASN A 145 14.63 -2.03 -34.98
C ASN A 145 13.63 -2.90 -35.77
N PRO A 146 14.11 -3.86 -36.59
CA PRO A 146 13.25 -4.70 -37.41
C PRO A 146 12.35 -5.61 -36.56
N VAL A 147 11.07 -5.62 -36.92
CA VAL A 147 10.06 -6.56 -36.42
C VAL A 147 10.48 -7.98 -36.76
N ALA A 148 10.69 -8.81 -35.74
CA ALA A 148 10.92 -10.25 -35.91
C ALA A 148 9.59 -10.98 -36.22
N PRO A 149 9.62 -12.10 -36.97
CA PRO A 149 8.44 -12.72 -37.56
C PRO A 149 7.42 -13.25 -36.55
N GLN A 150 6.15 -13.05 -36.88
CA GLN A 150 5.00 -13.72 -36.27
C GLN A 150 5.14 -15.24 -36.41
N GLN A 151 4.93 -15.97 -35.31
CA GLN A 151 4.78 -17.42 -35.31
C GLN A 151 3.34 -17.80 -34.88
N PRO A 152 2.70 -18.78 -35.56
CA PRO A 152 1.26 -18.84 -35.65
C PRO A 152 0.58 -19.78 -34.65
N THR A 153 -0.75 -19.66 -34.65
CA THR A 153 -1.81 -20.64 -34.34
C THR A 153 -2.14 -20.97 -32.89
N ASP A 154 -3.27 -20.42 -32.46
CA ASP A 154 -4.45 -21.15 -31.97
C ASP A 154 -4.18 -22.63 -31.62
N VAL A 155 -3.98 -22.89 -30.34
CA VAL A 155 -4.26 -24.21 -29.77
C VAL A 155 -5.38 -24.02 -28.77
N ASN A 156 -6.61 -24.19 -29.27
CA ASN A 156 -7.79 -24.42 -28.45
C ASN A 156 -7.63 -25.76 -27.72
N VAL A 157 -6.97 -25.74 -26.56
CA VAL A 157 -6.95 -26.88 -25.65
C VAL A 157 -8.29 -26.89 -24.92
N THR A 158 -9.26 -27.58 -25.51
CA THR A 158 -10.47 -28.02 -24.80
C THR A 158 -10.03 -29.04 -23.74
N VAL A 159 -9.68 -28.56 -22.54
CA VAL A 159 -9.60 -29.41 -21.35
C VAL A 159 -11.05 -29.75 -20.98
N LYS A 160 -11.46 -30.99 -21.26
CA LYS A 160 -12.74 -31.54 -20.80
C LYS A 160 -12.63 -31.78 -19.30
N ASN A 161 -12.60 -30.70 -18.53
CA ASN A 161 -12.71 -30.74 -17.08
C ASN A 161 -14.19 -31.03 -16.80
N SER A 162 -14.49 -32.20 -16.26
CA SER A 162 -15.81 -32.52 -15.72
C SER A 162 -16.03 -31.69 -14.45
N GLN A 163 -16.28 -30.41 -14.67
CA GLN A 163 -16.63 -29.42 -13.66
C GLN A 163 -18.14 -29.52 -13.42
N PRO A 164 -18.61 -29.71 -12.18
CA PRO A 164 -20.01 -29.44 -11.87
C PRO A 164 -20.27 -27.96 -12.19
N ASN A 165 -21.13 -27.75 -13.18
CA ASN A 165 -21.61 -26.50 -13.75
C ASN A 165 -21.58 -25.32 -12.75
N PRO A 166 -20.65 -24.34 -12.86
CA PRO A 166 -20.85 -23.08 -12.16
C PRO A 166 -22.02 -22.39 -12.84
N ALA A 167 -23.01 -22.01 -12.04
CA ALA A 167 -24.16 -21.24 -12.47
C ALA A 167 -23.71 -20.05 -13.33
N VAL A 168 -24.46 -19.78 -14.39
CA VAL A 168 -24.35 -18.63 -15.28
C VAL A 168 -24.17 -17.35 -14.45
N THR A 169 -22.93 -16.90 -14.29
CA THR A 169 -22.63 -15.56 -13.79
C THR A 169 -22.88 -14.58 -14.91
N THR A 170 -24.02 -13.92 -14.85
CA THR A 170 -24.27 -12.63 -15.51
C THR A 170 -23.03 -11.73 -15.42
N PRO A 171 -22.71 -10.93 -16.45
CA PRO A 171 -21.61 -9.97 -16.42
C PRO A 171 -21.89 -8.94 -15.32
N GLN A 172 -21.34 -9.21 -14.12
CA GLN A 172 -21.32 -8.23 -13.05
C GLN A 172 -20.32 -7.16 -13.46
N THR A 173 -20.81 -5.94 -13.62
CA THR A 173 -19.96 -4.76 -13.71
C THR A 173 -18.94 -4.85 -12.57
N PRO A 174 -17.63 -4.79 -12.85
CA PRO A 174 -16.61 -4.99 -11.82
C PRO A 174 -16.84 -3.94 -10.73
N THR A 175 -17.38 -4.39 -9.61
CA THR A 175 -17.63 -3.51 -8.46
C THR A 175 -16.27 -3.21 -7.88
N ILE A 176 -15.82 -1.97 -8.03
CA ILE A 176 -14.56 -1.52 -7.44
C ILE A 176 -14.72 -1.63 -5.93
N THR A 177 -13.90 -2.48 -5.32
CA THR A 177 -13.86 -2.69 -3.86
C THR A 177 -12.79 -1.82 -3.25
N ASP A 178 -12.94 -1.47 -1.97
CA ASP A 178 -11.92 -0.71 -1.21
C ASP A 178 -10.55 -1.40 -1.24
N SER A 179 -10.54 -2.74 -1.19
CA SER A 179 -9.31 -3.53 -1.33
C SER A 179 -8.65 -3.33 -2.69
N SER A 180 -9.43 -3.33 -3.78
CA SER A 180 -8.87 -3.07 -5.12
C SER A 180 -8.33 -1.64 -5.26
N LEU A 181 -9.03 -0.65 -4.67
CA LEU A 181 -8.57 0.74 -4.64
C LEU A 181 -7.25 0.87 -3.87
N LYS A 182 -7.16 0.27 -2.68
CA LYS A 182 -5.96 0.30 -1.86
C LYS A 182 -4.74 -0.25 -2.61
N THR A 183 -4.91 -1.40 -3.28
CA THR A 183 -3.83 -1.99 -4.09
C THR A 183 -3.42 -1.09 -5.26
N ALA A 184 -4.39 -0.52 -5.98
CA ALA A 184 -4.11 0.39 -7.09
C ALA A 184 -3.37 1.65 -6.64
N ILE A 185 -3.80 2.25 -5.53
CA ILE A 185 -3.16 3.44 -4.93
C ILE A 185 -1.74 3.11 -4.49
N THR A 186 -1.55 2.00 -3.78
CA THR A 186 -0.24 1.58 -3.28
C THR A 186 0.75 1.38 -4.43
N LYS A 187 0.30 0.69 -5.50
CA LYS A 187 1.09 0.51 -6.71
C LYS A 187 1.46 1.85 -7.35
N LYS A 188 0.50 2.76 -7.49
CA LYS A 188 0.75 4.11 -8.05
C LYS A 188 1.74 4.93 -7.24
N PHE A 189 1.68 4.85 -5.91
CA PHE A 189 2.64 5.53 -5.04
C PHE A 189 4.04 4.93 -5.13
N GLN A 190 4.16 3.60 -5.21
CA GLN A 190 5.47 2.96 -5.43
C GLN A 190 6.09 3.37 -6.78
N GLU A 191 5.29 3.46 -7.83
CA GLU A 191 5.74 3.88 -9.17
C GLU A 191 6.16 5.36 -9.21
N SER A 192 5.43 6.23 -8.52
CA SER A 192 5.58 7.69 -8.68
C SER A 192 6.40 8.37 -7.58
N LEU A 193 6.50 7.75 -6.41
CA LEU A 193 7.12 8.30 -5.20
C LEU A 193 8.09 7.27 -4.61
N PRO A 194 9.29 7.07 -5.18
CA PRO A 194 10.24 6.10 -4.63
C PRO A 194 10.66 6.47 -3.20
N ASN A 195 10.93 5.45 -2.38
CA ASN A 195 11.38 5.57 -0.98
C ASN A 195 10.40 6.30 -0.05
N ASN A 196 9.11 6.31 -0.38
CA ASN A 196 8.08 6.82 0.52
C ASN A 196 7.76 5.80 1.63
N GLN A 197 7.37 6.30 2.81
CA GLN A 197 6.85 5.49 3.91
C GLN A 197 5.36 5.82 4.14
N LEU A 198 4.57 5.83 3.06
CA LEU A 198 3.15 6.16 3.11
C LEU A 198 2.30 4.94 3.48
N ASN A 199 1.33 5.15 4.36
CA ASN A 199 0.29 4.20 4.71
C ASN A 199 -1.06 4.70 4.17
N VAL A 200 -1.77 3.81 3.49
CA VAL A 200 -3.03 4.09 2.79
C VAL A 200 -4.16 3.27 3.43
N THR A 201 -5.20 3.99 3.87
CA THR A 201 -6.46 3.41 4.33
C THR A 201 -7.56 3.84 3.37
N VAL A 202 -8.41 2.91 2.97
CA VAL A 202 -9.57 3.16 2.10
C VAL A 202 -10.80 2.64 2.83
N ASP A 203 -11.83 3.47 2.93
CA ASP A 203 -13.13 3.13 3.49
C ASP A 203 -14.21 3.76 2.62
N SER A 204 -15.00 2.93 1.95
CA SER A 204 -16.15 3.38 1.15
C SER A 204 -15.79 4.44 0.11
N GLY A 205 -14.61 4.30 -0.52
CA GLY A 205 -14.06 5.28 -1.48
C GLY A 205 -13.41 6.53 -0.86
N GLU A 206 -13.46 6.72 0.46
CA GLU A 206 -12.67 7.73 1.17
C GLU A 206 -11.25 7.21 1.40
N VAL A 207 -10.26 7.94 0.87
CA VAL A 207 -8.84 7.58 1.00
C VAL A 207 -8.16 8.48 2.01
N LYS A 208 -7.55 7.86 3.03
CA LYS A 208 -6.69 8.54 4.01
C LYS A 208 -5.24 8.09 3.82
N VAL A 209 -4.37 9.06 3.55
CA VAL A 209 -2.93 8.86 3.42
C VAL A 209 -2.22 9.47 4.62
N THR A 210 -1.30 8.71 5.20
CA THR A 210 -0.46 9.10 6.35
C THR A 210 0.97 8.64 6.11
N GLY A 211 1.94 9.16 6.86
CA GLY A 211 3.35 8.74 6.78
C GLY A 211 4.27 9.82 6.26
N THR A 212 5.46 9.44 5.79
CA THR A 212 6.51 10.40 5.38
C THR A 212 6.93 10.24 3.93
N VAL A 213 7.22 11.36 3.28
CA VAL A 213 7.83 11.43 1.93
C VAL A 213 9.22 12.05 1.98
N VAL A 214 10.02 11.83 0.92
CA VAL A 214 11.42 12.28 0.87
C VAL A 214 11.54 13.78 0.56
N SER A 215 10.59 14.35 -0.17
CA SER A 215 10.64 15.76 -0.57
C SER A 215 9.28 16.44 -0.59
N GLN A 216 9.28 17.76 -0.53
CA GLN A 216 8.05 18.57 -0.64
C GLN A 216 7.37 18.41 -2.01
N GLU A 217 8.15 18.21 -3.07
CA GLU A 217 7.61 17.93 -4.41
C GLU A 217 6.85 16.60 -4.44
N GLN A 218 7.35 15.56 -3.75
CA GLN A 218 6.64 14.31 -3.60
C GLN A 218 5.32 14.50 -2.85
N LEU A 219 5.31 15.31 -1.79
CA LEU A 219 4.09 15.62 -1.02
C LEU A 219 3.01 16.27 -1.91
N GLN A 220 3.41 17.23 -2.75
CA GLN A 220 2.49 17.93 -3.66
C GLN A 220 1.93 17.02 -4.77
N ARG A 221 2.64 15.95 -5.13
CA ARG A 221 2.20 14.98 -6.15
C ARG A 221 1.15 14.00 -5.64
N ILE A 222 1.00 13.81 -4.32
CA ILE A 222 0.07 12.82 -3.75
C ILE A 222 -1.38 13.11 -4.17
N SER A 223 -1.85 14.35 -3.98
CA SER A 223 -3.25 14.72 -4.25
C SER A 223 -3.65 14.53 -5.72
N PRO A 224 -2.91 15.03 -6.73
CA PRO A 224 -3.27 14.80 -8.13
C PRO A 224 -3.18 13.33 -8.54
N LEU A 225 -2.26 12.55 -7.96
CA LEU A 225 -2.16 11.11 -8.20
C LEU A 225 -3.42 10.37 -7.74
N LEU A 226 -3.90 10.67 -6.53
CA LEU A 226 -5.11 10.05 -6.02
C LEU A 226 -6.34 10.41 -6.84
N ASN A 227 -6.49 11.68 -7.23
CA ASN A 227 -7.63 12.12 -8.04
C ASN A 227 -7.67 11.48 -9.44
N SER A 228 -6.56 10.91 -9.93
CA SER A 228 -6.52 10.19 -11.21
C SER A 228 -7.13 8.79 -11.16
N ILE A 229 -7.37 8.24 -9.96
CA ILE A 229 -7.87 6.88 -9.76
C ILE A 229 -9.40 6.92 -9.68
N THR A 230 -10.06 6.18 -10.57
CA THR A 230 -11.52 6.08 -10.59
C THR A 230 -12.05 5.34 -9.37
N GLY A 231 -13.16 5.83 -8.80
CA GLY A 231 -13.82 5.25 -7.62
C GLY A 231 -13.44 5.88 -6.28
N ILE A 232 -12.50 6.85 -6.27
CA ILE A 232 -12.22 7.65 -5.08
C ILE A 232 -13.25 8.79 -4.98
N THR A 233 -13.92 8.88 -3.84
CA THR A 233 -14.92 9.91 -3.56
C THR A 233 -14.32 11.08 -2.78
N LYS A 234 -13.34 10.81 -1.90
CA LYS A 234 -12.73 11.80 -1.04
C LYS A 234 -11.28 11.45 -0.72
N VAL A 235 -10.46 12.48 -0.59
CA VAL A 235 -9.03 12.34 -0.29
C VAL A 235 -8.68 13.16 0.94
N THR A 236 -8.05 12.52 1.92
CA THR A 236 -7.46 13.17 3.10
C THR A 236 -5.97 12.87 3.17
N ASN A 237 -5.14 13.86 2.89
CA ASN A 237 -3.69 13.74 2.95
C ASN A 237 -3.15 14.31 4.28
N ASN A 238 -2.60 13.44 5.12
CA ASN A 238 -1.89 13.79 6.36
C ASN A 238 -0.42 13.34 6.32
N ALA A 239 0.16 13.20 5.13
CA ALA A 239 1.58 12.89 5.00
C ALA A 239 2.45 14.12 5.31
N THR A 240 3.68 13.89 5.78
CA THR A 240 4.67 14.94 6.06
C THR A 240 5.97 14.67 5.32
N VAL A 241 6.83 15.68 5.18
CA VAL A 241 8.19 15.46 4.67
C VAL A 241 9.04 14.89 5.80
N ALA A 242 9.87 13.89 5.50
CA ALA A 242 10.83 13.35 6.44
C ALA A 242 11.82 14.46 6.88
N PRO A 243 12.19 14.51 8.17
CA PRO A 243 13.15 15.50 8.68
C PRO A 243 14.56 15.29 8.14
#